data_AF-A0A973R680-F1
#
_entry.id   AF-A0A973R680-F1
#
_cell.length_a   1.000
_cell.length_b   1.000
_cell.length_c   1.000
_cell.angle_alpha   90.00
_cell.angle_beta   90.00
_cell.angle_gamma   90.00
#
_symmetry.space_group_name_H-M   'P 1'
#
loop_
_entity.id
_entity.type
_entity.pdbx_description
1 polymer ?
#
loop_
_entity_poly.entity_id
_entity_poly.type
_entity_poly.pdbx_seq_one_letter_code
_entity_poly.pdbx_strand_id
1 'polypeptide(L)' 'MVRHTMVPELPDLIFPEEYEDHPDGRLVRMRITVRPDGVELLGDAFRPQFLESLLAELGPDEIEQMLCG' A
#
# COMPACT_ATOMS: atom_id res chain seq x y z
N MET A 1 20.24 4.48 -2.88
CA MET A 1 19.56 5.69 -3.35
C MET A 1 18.27 5.23 -4.01
N VAL A 2 17.12 5.47 -3.37
CA VAL A 2 15.82 5.07 -3.90
C VAL A 2 15.52 5.94 -5.13
N ARG A 3 15.19 5.31 -6.26
CA ARG A 3 14.79 6.04 -7.48
C ARG A 3 13.30 6.32 -7.39
N HIS A 4 12.92 7.59 -7.40
CA HIS A 4 11.53 8.01 -7.45
C HIS A 4 11.19 8.39 -8.90
N THR A 5 10.17 7.76 -9.45
CA THR A 5 9.63 8.09 -10.78
C THR A 5 8.23 8.65 -10.58
N MET A 6 7.95 9.82 -11.17
CA MET A 6 6.59 10.34 -11.26
C MET A 6 5.76 9.42 -12.15
N VAL A 7 4.68 8.88 -11.60
CA VAL A 7 3.67 8.14 -12.37
C VAL A 7 2.58 9.12 -12.82
N PRO A 8 2.15 9.06 -14.09
CA PRO A 8 1.16 9.99 -14.63
C PRO A 8 -0.22 9.85 -13.99
N GLU A 9 -0.54 8.66 -13.48
CA GLU A 9 -1.79 8.34 -12.80
C GLU A 9 -1.53 7.25 -11.77
N LEU A 10 -2.10 7.40 -10.57
CA LEU A 10 -2.11 6.40 -9.52
C LEU A 10 -3.58 6.18 -9.14
N PRO A 11 -4.13 4.97 -9.30
CA PRO A 11 -5.53 4.74 -8.99
C PRO A 11 -5.75 4.78 -7.47
N ASP A 12 -6.73 5.56 -7.03
CA ASP A 12 -7.18 5.51 -5.64
C ASP A 12 -7.75 4.12 -5.32
N LEU A 13 -7.40 3.58 -4.14
CA LEU A 13 -7.99 2.33 -3.66
C LEU A 13 -9.12 2.59 -2.67
N ILE A 14 -9.18 3.79 -2.10
CA ILE A 14 -10.21 4.22 -1.16
C ILE A 14 -10.87 5.50 -1.68
N PHE A 15 -12.20 5.55 -1.58
CA PHE A 15 -13.01 6.66 -2.06
C PHE A 15 -13.64 7.47 -0.90
N PRO A 16 -14.01 8.75 -1.14
CA PRO A 16 -14.61 9.62 -0.12
C PRO A 16 -15.87 9.07 0.55
N GLU A 17 -16.66 8.27 -0.16
CA GLU A 17 -17.90 7.70 0.36
C GLU A 17 -17.64 6.68 1.48
N GLU A 18 -16.45 6.08 1.51
CA GLU A 18 -16.06 5.06 2.48
C GLU A 18 -15.68 5.67 3.85
N TYR A 19 -15.60 7.00 3.96
CA TYR A 19 -15.30 7.66 5.23
C TYR A 19 -16.42 7.50 6.26
N GLU A 20 -17.67 7.43 5.81
CA GLU A 20 -18.82 7.27 6.69
C GLU A 20 -18.84 5.89 7.38
N ASP A 21 -18.38 4.85 6.66
CA ASP A 21 -18.34 3.47 7.15
C ASP A 21 -17.13 3.18 8.05
N HIS A 22 -16.13 4.05 8.05
CA HIS A 22 -14.89 3.89 8.82
C HIS A 22 -14.53 5.16 9.61
N PRO A 23 -15.38 5.58 10.57
CA PRO A 23 -15.21 6.84 11.31
C PRO A 23 -13.91 6.91 12.12
N ASP A 24 -13.36 5.77 12.52
CA ASP A 24 -12.10 5.69 13.26
C ASP A 24 -10.86 5.98 12.39
N GLY A 25 -11.00 6.05 11.05
CA GLY A 25 -9.92 6.37 10.14
C GLY A 25 -8.88 5.25 9.96
N ARG A 26 -9.27 4.00 10.22
CA ARG A 26 -8.35 2.84 10.26
C ARG A 26 -8.38 1.96 9.02
N LEU A 27 -9.12 2.36 7.97
CA LEU A 27 -9.14 1.62 6.72
C LEU A 27 -7.78 1.74 6.03
N VAL A 28 -7.20 0.58 5.72
CA VAL A 28 -6.01 0.43 4.87
C VAL A 28 -6.36 -0.57 3.78
N ARG A 29 -6.08 -0.21 2.51
CA ARG A 29 -6.22 -1.10 1.37
C ARG A 29 -4.88 -1.27 0.70
N MET A 30 -4.60 -2.50 0.30
CA MET A 30 -3.39 -2.85 -0.43
C MET A 30 -3.75 -3.69 -1.65
N ARG A 31 -3.22 -3.31 -2.80
CA ARG A 31 -3.26 -4.09 -4.04
C ARG A 31 -1.85 -4.61 -4.31
N ILE A 32 -1.75 -5.92 -4.44
CA ILE A 32 -0.53 -6.62 -4.84
C ILE A 32 -0.75 -7.14 -6.24
N THR A 33 0.13 -6.75 -7.18
CA THR A 33 0.10 -7.25 -8.55
C THR A 33 1.43 -7.91 -8.87
N VAL A 34 1.40 -9.22 -9.12
CA VAL A 34 2.58 -9.94 -9.62
C VAL A 34 2.70 -9.70 -11.12
N ARG A 35 3.87 -9.26 -11.56
CA ARG A 35 4.22 -9.03 -12.97
C ARG A 35 5.42 -9.90 -13.37
N PRO A 36 5.66 -10.13 -14.67
CA PRO A 36 6.82 -10.89 -15.12
C PRO A 36 8.18 -10.31 -14.68
N ASP A 37 8.25 -9.02 -14.41
CA ASP A 37 9.45 -8.28 -14.03
C ASP A 37 9.55 -7.97 -12.52
N GLY A 38 8.57 -8.39 -11.72
CA GLY A 38 8.59 -8.20 -10.26
C GLY A 38 7.20 -8.06 -9.66
N VAL A 39 7.12 -7.43 -8.50
CA VAL A 39 5.87 -7.22 -7.76
C VAL A 39 5.60 -5.73 -7.61
N GLU A 40 4.38 -5.32 -7.96
CA GLU A 40 3.88 -3.98 -7.71
C GLU A 40 2.99 -3.98 -6.46
N LEU A 41 3.27 -3.06 -5.55
CA LEU A 41 2.51 -2.81 -4.33
C LEU A 41 1.91 -1.40 -4.41
N LEU A 42 0.59 -1.32 -4.30
CA LEU A 42 -0.12 -0.06 -4.14
C LEU A 42 -0.86 -0.09 -2.80
N GLY A 43 -0.52 0.84 -1.91
CA GLY A 43 -1.16 1.00 -0.61
C GLY A 43 -1.89 2.32 -0.53
N ASP A 44 -3.07 2.31 0.08
CA ASP A 44 -3.90 3.47 0.35
C ASP A 44 -4.46 3.37 1.78
N ALA A 45 -4.53 4.50 2.47
CA ALA A 45 -4.99 4.56 3.84
C ALA A 45 -5.55 5.94 4.16
N PHE A 46 -6.64 5.98 4.93
CA PHE A 46 -7.18 7.24 5.46
C PHE A 46 -6.18 8.03 6.32
N ARG A 47 -5.28 7.31 6.99
CA ARG A 47 -4.17 7.91 7.73
C ARG A 47 -2.89 7.21 7.31
N PRO A 48 -2.03 7.88 6.52
CA PRO A 48 -0.79 7.28 6.02
C PRO A 48 0.10 6.66 7.11
N GLN A 49 0.06 7.21 8.33
CA GLN A 49 0.87 6.71 9.45
C GLN A 49 0.55 5.25 9.81
N PHE A 50 -0.70 4.80 9.62
CA PHE A 50 -1.07 3.40 9.87
C PHE A 50 -0.45 2.46 8.84
N LEU A 51 -0.45 2.85 7.56
CA LEU A 51 0.19 2.08 6.51
C LEU A 51 1.71 2.02 6.73
N GLU A 52 2.34 3.15 7.07
CA GLU A 52 3.77 3.20 7.37
C GLU A 52 4.15 2.33 8.57
N SER A 53 3.35 2.36 9.64
CA SER A 53 3.58 1.53 10.83
C SER A 53 3.47 0.04 10.50
N LEU A 54 2.45 -0.35 9.72
CA LEU A 54 2.26 -1.73 9.28
C LEU A 54 3.45 -2.24 8.45
N LEU A 55 3.92 -1.42 7.51
CA LEU A 55 5.07 -1.77 6.67
C LEU A 55 6.37 -1.84 7.47
N ALA A 56 6.54 -0.96 8.46
CA ALA A 56 7.70 -0.96 9.35
C ALA A 56 7.73 -2.20 10.27
N GLU A 57 6.56 -2.67 10.72
CA GLU A 57 6.45 -3.88 11.55
C GLU A 57 6.72 -5.16 10.77
N LEU A 58 6.29 -5.24 9.51
CA LEU A 58 6.54 -6.42 8.67
C LEU A 58 8.03 -6.59 8.38
N GLY A 59 8.74 -5.52 8.03
CA GLY A 59 10.15 -5.59 7.63
C GLY A 59 10.32 -5.98 6.15
N PRO A 60 11.45 -5.60 5.52
CA PRO A 60 11.67 -5.81 4.09
C PRO A 60 11.81 -7.30 3.73
N ASP A 61 12.42 -8.11 4.60
CA ASP A 61 12.70 -9.53 4.32
C ASP A 61 11.41 -10.36 4.34
N GLU A 62 10.52 -10.08 5.29
CA GLU A 62 9.20 -10.70 5.40
C GLU A 62 8.28 -10.29 4.24
N ILE A 63 8.32 -9.02 3.83
CA ILE A 63 7.60 -8.54 2.65
C ILE A 63 8.12 -9.27 1.41
N GLU A 64 9.44 -9.40 1.22
CA GLU A 64 10.02 -10.13 0.09
C GLU A 64 9.58 -11.60 0.11
N GLN A 65 9.65 -12.27 1.26
CA GLN A 65 9.24 -13.68 1.39
C GLN A 65 7.74 -13.89 1.08
N MET A 66 6.88 -12.98 1.50
CA MET A 66 5.43 -13.06 1.24
C MET A 66 5.09 -12.86 -0.25
N LEU A 67 5.90 -12.09 -0.97
CA LEU A 67 5.61 -11.65 -2.34
C LEU A 67 6.35 -12.44 -3.41
N CYS A 68 7.54 -12.94 -3.10
CA CYS A 68 8.47 -13.58 -4.04
C CYS A 68 8.66 -15.08 -3.79
N GLY A 69 7.83 -15.69 -2.93
CA GLY A 69 7.93 -17.08 -2.46
C GLY A 69 8.44 -18.10 -3.47
#